data_AF-A0A916VUR7-F1
#
_entry.id   AF-A0A916VUR7-F1
#
_cell.length_a   1.000
_cell.length_b   1.000
_cell.length_c   1.000
_cell.angle_alpha   90.00
_cell.angle_beta   90.00
_cell.angle_gamma   90.00
#
_symmetry.space_group_name_H-M   'P 1'
#
loop_
_entity.id
_entity.type
_entity.pdbx_description
1 polymer ?
#
loop_
_entity_poly.entity_id
_entity_poly.type
_entity_poly.pdbx_seq_one_letter_code
_entity_poly.pdbx_strand_id
1 'polypeptide(L)'
;MIDTPFQFGDVVALKDGSTAVIKSVGIRLTTLYLIESHCDLFLPNATLESEKLINFSRPNPNYYYTIIVPIRGDCDPNQAIKIIEEVVLSHPDTLGDIDKKLVAIENFYRVKDRLLDVQDNLLSKKEFGHQRLIAEQKLKIQLAEIKQAMKDLISKIQFLEKEGLDGGEVREIQGYYMEILRTIGFEIISEKTRGKRLFSLKESENMDENTLISLLRIWYKIWQKDPDLIEEDNEVLKVELERKIAFLKMRMDKFLQQIVNANNSFLETKLDDYGEELWKWMEDRFQIYATWQHPKIWMNNVTIGRSGEGTIDLAVKFFIDNVKLEQCQRGNRIRSEVHGEIVRRLRQAYFYR
;
A
#
# COMPACT_ATOMS: atom_id res chain seq x y z
N MET A 1 -27.50 -5.84 9.18
CA MET A 1 -26.75 -4.78 8.48
C MET A 1 -26.55 -5.30 7.06
N ILE A 2 -27.20 -4.66 6.10
CA ILE A 2 -27.26 -5.08 4.68
C ILE A 2 -25.87 -4.86 4.05
N ASP A 3 -25.48 -5.74 3.14
CA ASP A 3 -24.22 -5.72 2.40
C ASP A 3 -24.05 -4.38 1.67
N THR A 4 -23.18 -3.51 2.19
CA THR A 4 -22.91 -2.19 1.61
C THR A 4 -21.55 -2.23 0.90
N PRO A 5 -21.46 -1.76 -0.36
CA PRO A 5 -20.24 -1.90 -1.16
C PRO A 5 -19.10 -0.94 -0.74
N PHE A 6 -19.27 -0.22 0.37
CA PHE A 6 -18.36 0.80 0.87
C PHE A 6 -18.38 0.87 2.40
N GLN A 7 -17.35 1.47 2.98
CA GLN A 7 -17.22 1.65 4.43
C GLN A 7 -16.95 3.11 4.80
N PHE A 8 -17.11 3.42 6.09
CA PHE A 8 -16.66 4.69 6.66
C PHE A 8 -15.20 4.98 6.26
N GLY A 9 -14.94 6.19 5.79
CA GLY A 9 -13.63 6.64 5.33
C GLY A 9 -13.23 6.15 3.93
N ASP A 10 -14.12 5.50 3.17
CA ASP A 10 -13.87 5.23 1.75
C ASP A 10 -14.06 6.51 0.92
N VAL A 11 -13.20 6.68 -0.10
CA VAL A 11 -13.22 7.78 -1.06
C VAL A 11 -13.96 7.26 -2.28
N VAL A 12 -15.00 7.98 -2.68
CA VAL A 12 -15.89 7.57 -3.78
C VAL A 12 -16.04 8.71 -4.77
N ALA A 13 -16.19 8.36 -6.05
CA ALA A 13 -16.69 9.29 -7.06
C ALA A 13 -18.19 9.08 -7.27
N LEU A 14 -18.90 10.20 -7.25
CA LEU A 14 -20.32 10.31 -7.58
C LEU A 14 -20.51 10.38 -9.10
N LYS A 15 -21.75 10.28 -9.56
CA LYS A 15 -22.11 10.25 -10.99
C LYS A 15 -21.67 11.51 -11.75
N ASP A 16 -21.67 12.65 -11.08
CA ASP A 16 -21.24 13.95 -11.61
C ASP A 16 -19.71 14.08 -11.70
N GLY A 17 -18.97 13.08 -11.22
CA GLY A 17 -17.50 13.09 -11.18
C GLY A 17 -16.93 13.72 -9.91
N SER A 18 -17.77 14.25 -9.02
CA SER A 18 -17.31 14.81 -7.75
C SER A 18 -16.78 13.72 -6.83
N THR A 19 -15.70 14.03 -6.12
CA THR A 19 -15.06 13.10 -5.18
C THR A 19 -15.48 13.39 -3.74
N ALA A 20 -15.90 12.37 -3.02
CA ALA A 20 -16.39 12.49 -1.66
C ALA A 20 -15.85 11.39 -0.73
N VAL A 21 -15.82 11.67 0.58
CA VAL A 21 -15.47 10.70 1.63
C VAL A 21 -16.72 10.28 2.38
N ILE A 22 -16.91 8.99 2.63
CA ILE A 22 -18.05 8.49 3.42
C ILE A 22 -17.83 8.80 4.91
N LYS A 23 -18.63 9.71 5.47
CA LYS A 23 -18.59 10.12 6.88
C LYS A 23 -19.48 9.27 7.79
N SER A 24 -20.64 8.83 7.33
CA SER A 24 -21.50 7.94 8.11
C SER A 24 -22.56 7.28 7.24
N VAL A 25 -22.94 6.06 7.62
CA VAL A 25 -24.01 5.30 6.96
C VAL A 25 -25.11 5.06 7.99
N GLY A 26 -26.17 5.85 7.89
CA GLY A 26 -27.38 5.69 8.71
C GLY A 26 -28.40 4.78 8.05
N ILE A 27 -29.52 4.55 8.74
CA ILE A 27 -30.60 3.67 8.24
C ILE A 27 -31.29 4.24 6.98
N ARG A 28 -31.42 5.58 6.89
CA ARG A 28 -32.11 6.26 5.77
C ARG A 28 -31.20 7.15 4.93
N LEU A 29 -30.12 7.62 5.54
CA LEU A 29 -29.28 8.69 5.02
C LEU A 29 -27.82 8.28 5.18
N THR A 30 -27.04 8.58 4.16
CA THR A 30 -25.59 8.49 4.18
C THR A 30 -25.03 9.90 4.06
N THR A 31 -24.10 10.25 4.94
CA THR A 31 -23.41 11.54 4.91
C THR A 31 -22.08 11.36 4.20
N LEU A 32 -21.87 12.16 3.16
CA LEU A 32 -20.63 12.25 2.40
C LEU A 32 -19.98 13.61 2.63
N TYR A 33 -18.65 13.67 2.57
CA TYR A 33 -17.89 14.91 2.61
C TYR A 33 -17.32 15.19 1.24
N LEU A 34 -17.75 16.27 0.58
CA LEU A 34 -17.23 16.69 -0.72
C LEU A 34 -15.85 17.31 -0.56
N ILE A 35 -14.85 16.69 -1.19
CA ILE A 35 -13.43 17.05 -1.01
C ILE A 35 -13.13 18.43 -1.61
N GLU A 36 -13.72 18.76 -2.76
CA GLU A 36 -13.43 20.02 -3.46
C GLU A 36 -14.12 21.24 -2.83
N SER A 37 -15.35 21.06 -2.34
CA SER A 37 -16.16 22.16 -1.79
C SER A 37 -16.15 22.23 -0.27
N HIS A 38 -15.46 21.29 0.41
CA HIS A 38 -15.39 21.18 1.87
C HIS A 38 -16.77 21.23 2.57
N CYS A 39 -17.78 20.57 1.98
CA CYS A 39 -19.16 20.57 2.48
C CYS A 39 -19.67 19.14 2.72
N ASP A 40 -20.63 19.02 3.63
CA ASP A 40 -21.35 17.76 3.85
C ASP A 40 -22.51 17.63 2.87
N LEU A 41 -22.54 16.51 2.16
CA LEU A 41 -23.61 16.10 1.27
C LEU A 41 -24.42 14.98 1.95
N PHE A 42 -25.70 15.21 2.10
CA PHE A 42 -26.64 14.26 2.72
C PHE A 42 -27.42 13.54 1.63
N LEU A 43 -27.17 12.24 1.45
CA LEU A 43 -27.83 11.44 0.41
C LEU A 43 -28.79 10.40 1.01
N PRO A 44 -30.04 10.32 0.54
CA PRO A 44 -30.91 9.19 0.86
C PRO A 44 -30.30 7.88 0.35
N ASN A 45 -30.39 6.81 1.14
CA ASN A 45 -29.80 5.51 0.78
C ASN A 45 -30.40 4.94 -0.52
N ALA A 46 -31.70 5.16 -0.77
CA ALA A 46 -32.36 4.75 -2.01
C ALA A 46 -31.75 5.40 -3.27
N THR A 47 -31.24 6.64 -3.16
CA THR A 47 -30.54 7.31 -4.25
C THR A 47 -29.21 6.64 -4.53
N LEU A 48 -28.43 6.35 -3.49
CA LEU A 48 -27.13 5.67 -3.60
C LEU A 48 -27.24 4.26 -4.19
N GLU A 49 -28.32 3.52 -3.90
CA GLU A 49 -28.57 2.20 -4.48
C GLU A 49 -28.80 2.27 -6.01
N SER A 50 -29.40 3.36 -6.48
CA SER A 50 -29.73 3.55 -7.91
C SER A 50 -28.60 4.19 -8.72
N GLU A 51 -27.58 4.75 -8.06
CA GLU A 51 -26.51 5.50 -8.71
C GLU A 51 -25.21 4.69 -8.82
N LYS A 52 -24.47 4.95 -9.91
CA LYS A 52 -23.14 4.36 -10.08
C LYS A 52 -22.16 5.06 -9.13
N LEU A 53 -21.62 4.30 -8.18
CA LEU A 53 -20.56 4.72 -7.28
C LEU A 53 -19.25 4.03 -7.66
N ILE A 54 -18.16 4.79 -7.79
CA ILE A 54 -16.83 4.24 -8.00
C ILE A 54 -16.04 4.42 -6.71
N ASN A 55 -15.65 3.32 -6.07
CA ASN A 55 -14.86 3.36 -4.84
C ASN A 55 -13.36 3.38 -5.16
N PHE A 56 -12.69 4.48 -4.86
CA PHE A 56 -11.26 4.67 -5.09
C PHE A 56 -10.37 4.07 -3.99
N SER A 57 -10.97 3.75 -2.84
CA SER A 57 -10.26 3.17 -1.70
C SER A 57 -10.17 1.66 -1.74
N ARG A 58 -10.74 1.01 -2.77
CA ARG A 58 -10.81 -0.45 -2.91
C ARG A 58 -10.19 -0.90 -4.24
N PRO A 59 -9.48 -2.05 -4.26
CA PRO A 59 -9.25 -2.97 -3.13
C PRO A 59 -8.23 -2.45 -2.10
N ASN A 60 -7.43 -1.46 -2.46
CA ASN A 60 -6.48 -0.76 -1.59
C ASN A 60 -6.56 0.75 -1.89
N PRO A 61 -5.99 1.62 -1.04
CA PRO A 61 -6.09 3.06 -1.23
C PRO A 61 -5.16 3.63 -2.31
N ASN A 62 -4.43 2.78 -3.06
CA ASN A 62 -3.56 3.22 -4.14
C ASN A 62 -4.41 3.56 -5.36
N TYR A 63 -4.31 4.79 -5.87
CA TYR A 63 -5.16 5.26 -6.95
C TYR A 63 -4.35 5.66 -8.19
N TYR A 64 -4.93 5.43 -9.38
CA TYR A 64 -4.28 5.74 -10.66
C TYR A 64 -4.77 7.08 -11.21
N TYR A 65 -3.82 7.96 -11.54
CA TYR A 65 -4.10 9.23 -12.21
C TYR A 65 -3.66 9.17 -13.67
N THR A 66 -4.33 9.98 -14.50
CA THR A 66 -3.94 10.24 -15.89
C THR A 66 -3.72 11.73 -16.08
N ILE A 67 -2.59 12.09 -16.68
CA ILE A 67 -2.25 13.45 -17.11
C ILE A 67 -2.09 13.43 -18.63
N ILE A 68 -2.64 14.44 -19.31
CA ILE A 68 -2.39 14.65 -20.73
C ILE A 68 -1.29 15.70 -20.88
N VAL A 69 -0.21 15.33 -21.57
CA VAL A 69 0.95 16.18 -21.82
C VAL A 69 1.06 16.40 -23.33
N PRO A 70 0.68 17.59 -23.82
CA PRO A 70 0.87 17.92 -25.23
C PRO A 70 2.36 18.22 -25.48
N ILE A 71 2.94 17.55 -26.46
CA ILE A 71 4.28 17.86 -26.99
C ILE A 71 4.15 18.33 -28.44
N ARG A 72 5.13 19.07 -28.93
CA ARG A 72 5.17 19.45 -30.35
C ARG A 72 5.45 18.22 -31.21
N GLY A 73 4.90 18.20 -32.42
CA GLY A 73 5.03 17.08 -33.35
C GLY A 73 6.43 16.89 -33.94
N ASP A 74 7.30 17.90 -33.80
CA ASP A 74 8.71 17.83 -34.21
C ASP A 74 9.65 17.32 -33.09
N CYS A 75 9.14 17.16 -31.86
CA CYS A 75 9.90 16.54 -30.78
C CYS A 75 10.02 15.01 -30.97
N ASP A 76 11.14 14.42 -30.56
CA ASP A 76 11.27 12.95 -30.51
C ASP A 76 10.36 12.39 -29.40
N PRO A 77 9.29 11.64 -29.74
CA PRO A 77 8.37 11.10 -28.74
C PRO A 77 9.08 10.11 -27.81
N ASN A 78 10.11 9.38 -28.26
CA ASN A 78 10.82 8.42 -27.43
C ASN A 78 11.65 9.11 -26.34
N GLN A 79 12.33 10.20 -26.69
CA GLN A 79 13.04 11.02 -25.72
C GLN A 79 12.06 11.68 -24.73
N ALA A 80 10.91 12.17 -25.19
CA ALA A 80 9.88 12.73 -24.32
C ALA A 80 9.33 11.68 -23.33
N ILE A 81 9.03 10.47 -23.80
CA ILE A 81 8.56 9.34 -22.96
C ILE A 81 9.59 9.02 -21.88
N LYS A 82 10.88 8.92 -22.23
CA LYS A 82 11.95 8.64 -21.24
C LYS A 82 12.02 9.71 -20.16
N ILE A 83 11.97 10.99 -20.54
CA ILE A 83 11.98 12.11 -19.60
C ILE A 83 10.77 12.04 -18.66
N ILE A 84 9.58 11.79 -19.21
CA ILE A 84 8.34 11.68 -18.43
C ILE A 84 8.42 10.49 -17.47
N GLU A 85 8.88 9.33 -17.92
CA GLU A 85 9.01 8.13 -17.08
C GLU A 85 9.94 8.40 -15.90
N GLU A 86 11.08 9.03 -16.16
CA GLU A 86 12.06 9.38 -15.14
C GLU A 86 11.47 10.36 -14.11
N VAL A 87 10.73 11.39 -14.56
CA VAL A 87 10.06 12.33 -13.65
C VAL A 87 9.09 11.60 -12.73
N VAL A 88 8.24 10.74 -13.30
CA VAL A 88 7.25 10.00 -12.51
C VAL A 88 7.92 9.04 -11.52
N LEU A 89 8.99 8.34 -11.93
CA LEU A 89 9.75 7.46 -11.05
C LEU A 89 10.52 8.21 -9.97
N SER A 90 11.02 9.41 -10.26
CA SER A 90 11.76 10.23 -9.30
C SER A 90 10.89 10.75 -8.15
N HIS A 91 9.58 10.90 -8.37
CA HIS A 91 8.68 11.46 -7.37
C HIS A 91 8.49 10.50 -6.18
N PRO A 92 8.75 10.88 -4.92
CA PRO A 92 8.63 9.99 -3.77
C PRO A 92 7.28 9.28 -3.68
N ASP A 93 6.19 10.05 -3.76
CA ASP A 93 4.80 9.60 -3.50
C ASP A 93 4.13 8.83 -4.65
N THR A 94 4.81 8.60 -5.77
CA THR A 94 4.30 7.72 -6.84
C THR A 94 4.62 6.27 -6.53
N LEU A 95 3.90 5.31 -7.12
CA LEU A 95 4.29 3.90 -7.06
C LEU A 95 5.12 3.51 -8.28
N GLY A 96 6.00 2.53 -8.10
CA GLY A 96 6.91 2.07 -9.15
C GLY A 96 7.86 1.00 -8.66
N ASP A 97 8.74 0.54 -9.53
CA ASP A 97 9.76 -0.43 -9.15
C ASP A 97 10.73 0.21 -8.15
N ILE A 98 10.86 -0.35 -6.93
CA ILE A 98 11.70 0.24 -5.86
C ILE A 98 13.13 0.47 -6.38
N ASP A 99 13.71 -0.50 -7.09
CA ASP A 99 15.11 -0.44 -7.51
C ASP A 99 15.31 0.68 -8.55
N LYS A 100 14.40 0.80 -9.53
CA LYS A 100 14.41 1.93 -10.46
C LYS A 100 14.15 3.27 -9.77
N LYS A 101 13.27 3.31 -8.78
CA LYS A 101 12.94 4.53 -8.03
C LYS A 101 14.11 5.01 -7.17
N LEU A 102 14.84 4.11 -6.52
CA LEU A 102 16.04 4.45 -5.75
C LEU A 102 17.12 5.12 -6.63
N VAL A 103 17.21 4.77 -7.91
CA VAL A 103 18.09 5.46 -8.86
C VAL A 103 17.47 6.80 -9.30
N ALA A 104 16.18 6.81 -9.64
CA ALA A 104 15.52 8.00 -10.20
C ALA A 104 15.31 9.13 -9.18
N ILE A 105 15.12 8.80 -7.89
CA ILE A 105 14.88 9.78 -6.82
C ILE A 105 16.05 10.74 -6.64
N GLU A 106 17.25 10.35 -7.05
CA GLU A 106 18.40 11.26 -7.06
C GLU A 106 18.17 12.50 -7.93
N ASN A 107 17.38 12.35 -8.99
CA ASN A 107 17.03 13.43 -9.91
C ASN A 107 15.76 14.18 -9.46
N PHE A 108 15.11 13.78 -8.37
CA PHE A 108 13.92 14.49 -7.87
C PHE A 108 14.24 15.96 -7.57
N TYR A 109 13.34 16.85 -8.00
CA TYR A 109 13.56 18.28 -7.90
C TYR A 109 12.30 19.01 -7.43
N ARG A 110 12.37 19.67 -6.27
CA ARG A 110 11.37 20.63 -5.79
C ARG A 110 12.08 21.90 -5.35
N VAL A 111 11.60 23.08 -5.77
CA VAL A 111 12.22 24.38 -5.43
C VAL A 111 12.33 24.59 -3.91
N LYS A 112 11.36 24.07 -3.14
CA LYS A 112 11.35 24.13 -1.68
C LYS A 112 12.48 23.32 -1.04
N ASP A 113 12.91 22.19 -1.63
CA ASP A 113 13.98 21.37 -1.06
C ASP A 113 15.32 22.11 -1.02
N ARG A 114 15.57 23.06 -1.93
CA ARG A 114 16.76 23.94 -1.90
C ARG A 114 16.73 25.00 -0.78
N LEU A 115 15.56 25.31 -0.26
CA LEU A 115 15.36 26.35 0.76
C LEU A 115 15.34 25.77 2.18
N LEU A 116 15.13 24.45 2.31
CA LEU A 116 15.10 23.74 3.59
C LEU A 116 16.50 23.50 4.19
N ASP A 117 17.57 23.64 3.41
CA ASP A 117 18.97 23.50 3.87
C ASP A 117 19.38 24.47 4.99
N VAL A 118 18.58 25.52 5.25
CA VAL A 118 19.01 26.65 6.08
C VAL A 118 18.29 26.76 7.43
N GLN A 119 17.15 26.08 7.67
CA GLN A 119 16.36 26.48 8.85
C GLN A 119 15.67 25.47 9.75
N ASP A 120 15.58 24.16 9.47
CA ASP A 120 15.09 23.21 10.48
C ASP A 120 15.62 21.80 10.19
N ASN A 121 15.74 20.95 11.23
CA ASN A 121 16.08 19.51 11.12
C ASN A 121 15.01 18.67 10.35
N LEU A 122 14.21 19.28 9.48
CA LEU A 122 13.29 18.59 8.60
C LEU A 122 14.08 18.00 7.41
N LEU A 123 13.89 16.70 7.18
CA LEU A 123 14.37 16.05 5.97
C LEU A 123 13.72 16.72 4.75
N SER A 124 14.51 16.96 3.72
CA SER A 124 13.95 17.33 2.41
C SER A 124 13.02 16.22 1.93
N LYS A 125 12.05 16.57 1.06
CA LYS A 125 11.12 15.57 0.52
C LYS A 125 11.84 14.45 -0.22
N LYS A 126 12.96 14.78 -0.86
CA LYS A 126 13.87 13.83 -1.49
C LYS A 126 14.43 12.82 -0.48
N GLU A 127 15.05 13.29 0.60
CA GLU A 127 15.69 12.43 1.60
C GLU A 127 14.68 11.55 2.33
N PHE A 128 13.52 12.12 2.70
CA PHE A 128 12.41 11.36 3.24
C PHE A 128 11.98 10.25 2.28
N GLY A 129 11.74 10.59 1.01
CA GLY A 129 11.36 9.63 -0.02
C GLY A 129 12.38 8.51 -0.20
N HIS A 130 13.68 8.83 -0.15
CA HIS A 130 14.75 7.86 -0.26
C HIS A 130 14.79 6.91 0.95
N GLN A 131 14.70 7.44 2.17
CA GLN A 131 14.61 6.63 3.39
C GLN A 131 13.38 5.71 3.37
N ARG A 132 12.24 6.22 2.89
CA ARG A 132 11.00 5.46 2.75
C ARG A 132 11.17 4.28 1.79
N LEU A 133 11.74 4.51 0.62
CA LEU A 133 11.99 3.45 -0.38
C LEU A 133 12.93 2.36 0.15
N ILE A 134 13.96 2.71 0.91
CA ILE A 134 14.86 1.73 1.56
C ILE A 134 14.08 0.88 2.57
N ALA A 135 13.25 1.49 3.41
CA ALA A 135 12.45 0.75 4.38
C ALA A 135 11.42 -0.16 3.70
N GLU A 136 10.79 0.29 2.60
CA GLU A 136 9.90 -0.53 1.78
C GLU A 136 10.63 -1.71 1.15
N GLN A 137 11.86 -1.52 0.68
CA GLN A 137 12.69 -2.60 0.12
C GLN A 137 12.95 -3.69 1.16
N LYS A 138 13.37 -3.29 2.37
CA LYS A 138 13.60 -4.23 3.48
C LYS A 138 12.33 -5.00 3.84
N LEU A 139 11.20 -4.30 3.94
CA LEU A 139 9.90 -4.92 4.23
C LEU A 139 9.50 -5.92 3.14
N LYS A 140 9.70 -5.57 1.86
CA LYS A 140 9.41 -6.44 0.73
C LYS A 140 10.25 -7.72 0.75
N ILE A 141 11.54 -7.61 1.08
CA ILE A 141 12.44 -8.76 1.21
C ILE A 141 11.96 -9.66 2.35
N GLN A 142 11.70 -9.11 3.53
CA GLN A 142 11.22 -9.87 4.69
C GLN A 142 9.89 -10.58 4.42
N LEU A 143 8.94 -9.91 3.76
CA LEU A 143 7.67 -10.52 3.37
C LEU A 143 7.86 -11.65 2.35
N ALA A 144 8.83 -11.55 1.45
CA ALA A 144 9.15 -12.61 0.49
C ALA A 144 9.79 -13.83 1.16
N GLU A 145 10.65 -13.62 2.16
CA GLU A 145 11.22 -14.71 2.97
C GLU A 145 10.14 -15.45 3.76
N ILE A 146 9.25 -14.70 4.43
CA ILE A 146 8.13 -15.29 5.18
C ILE A 146 7.17 -16.02 4.23
N LYS A 147 6.92 -15.47 3.03
CA LYS A 147 6.12 -16.14 1.98
C LYS A 147 6.67 -17.52 1.66
N GLN A 148 7.98 -17.60 1.43
CA GLN A 148 8.62 -18.85 1.08
C GLN A 148 8.55 -19.84 2.24
N ALA A 149 8.87 -19.40 3.46
CA ALA A 149 8.81 -20.25 4.65
C ALA A 149 7.39 -20.78 4.92
N MET A 150 6.36 -19.95 4.73
CA MET A 150 4.96 -20.38 4.84
C MET A 150 4.58 -21.40 3.78
N LYS A 151 4.99 -21.21 2.51
CA LYS A 151 4.74 -22.19 1.45
C LYS A 151 5.40 -23.54 1.73
N ASP A 152 6.63 -23.51 2.24
CA ASP A 152 7.37 -24.72 2.60
C ASP A 152 6.67 -25.45 3.76
N LEU A 153 6.21 -24.71 4.77
CA LEU A 153 5.42 -25.24 5.88
C LEU A 153 4.11 -25.89 5.39
N ILE A 154 3.33 -25.19 4.57
CA ILE A 154 2.05 -25.68 4.03
C ILE A 154 2.27 -26.96 3.21
N SER A 155 3.27 -26.96 2.32
CA SER A 155 3.61 -28.14 1.50
C SER A 155 4.00 -29.34 2.36
N LYS A 156 4.70 -29.08 3.47
CA LYS A 156 5.09 -30.12 4.43
C LYS A 156 3.90 -30.66 5.22
N ILE A 157 3.01 -29.78 5.69
CA ILE A 157 1.76 -30.17 6.34
C ILE A 157 0.94 -31.07 5.41
N GLN A 158 0.76 -30.63 4.15
CA GLN A 158 0.01 -31.39 3.14
C GLN A 158 0.59 -32.78 2.88
N PHE A 159 1.91 -32.94 2.96
CA PHE A 159 2.56 -34.24 2.81
C PHE A 159 2.32 -35.15 4.02
N LEU A 160 2.52 -34.62 5.23
CA LEU A 160 2.40 -35.37 6.49
C LEU A 160 0.94 -35.74 6.81
N GLU A 161 -0.02 -34.86 6.48
CA GLU A 161 -1.43 -35.07 6.79
C GLU A 161 -2.09 -36.21 5.97
N LYS A 162 -1.44 -36.73 4.93
CA LYS A 162 -1.97 -37.82 4.08
C LYS A 162 -2.29 -39.09 4.83
N GLU A 163 -1.49 -39.43 5.84
CA GLU A 163 -1.67 -40.63 6.67
C GLU A 163 -2.24 -40.30 8.06
N GLY A 164 -2.59 -39.03 8.30
CA GLY A 164 -2.92 -38.48 9.61
C GLY A 164 -1.66 -38.05 10.37
N LEU A 165 -1.78 -37.02 11.22
CA LEU A 165 -0.64 -36.44 11.92
C LEU A 165 -0.36 -37.13 13.25
N ASP A 166 0.86 -37.62 13.43
CA ASP A 166 1.33 -38.17 14.70
C ASP A 166 1.92 -37.09 15.65
N GLY A 167 2.18 -37.47 16.91
CA GLY A 167 2.71 -36.53 17.91
C GLY A 167 4.15 -36.07 17.69
N GLY A 168 4.93 -36.75 16.84
CA GLY A 168 6.26 -36.35 16.40
C GLY A 168 6.18 -35.37 15.23
N GLU A 169 5.37 -35.66 14.23
CA GLU A 169 5.09 -34.80 13.07
C GLU A 169 4.51 -33.46 13.50
N VAL A 170 3.58 -33.45 14.47
CA VAL A 170 3.07 -32.21 15.06
C VAL A 170 4.18 -31.37 15.69
N ARG A 171 5.15 -31.98 16.39
CA ARG A 171 6.28 -31.23 16.98
C ARG A 171 7.21 -30.69 15.91
N GLU A 172 7.39 -31.43 14.82
CA GLU A 172 8.17 -30.97 13.68
C GLU A 172 7.52 -29.75 13.02
N ILE A 173 6.21 -29.80 12.74
CA ILE A 173 5.43 -28.67 12.20
C ILE A 173 5.51 -27.46 13.16
N GLN A 174 5.38 -27.68 14.47
CA GLN A 174 5.56 -26.63 15.47
C GLN A 174 6.95 -25.99 15.39
N GLY A 175 8.01 -26.78 15.20
CA GLY A 175 9.37 -26.28 15.04
C GLY A 175 9.52 -25.34 13.85
N TYR A 176 9.01 -25.72 12.67
CA TYR A 176 9.01 -24.84 11.50
C TYR A 176 8.20 -23.57 11.72
N TYR A 177 7.02 -23.71 12.31
CA TYR A 177 6.18 -22.55 12.60
C TYR A 177 6.83 -21.60 13.61
N MET A 178 7.59 -22.11 14.58
CA MET A 178 8.36 -21.28 15.52
C MET A 178 9.42 -20.43 14.84
N GLU A 179 10.13 -20.96 13.85
CA GLU A 179 11.10 -20.16 13.10
C GLU A 179 10.41 -19.05 12.30
N ILE A 180 9.23 -19.33 11.73
CA ILE A 180 8.41 -18.31 11.05
C ILE A 180 7.98 -17.23 12.06
N LEU A 181 7.49 -17.61 13.24
CA LEU A 181 7.09 -16.66 14.28
C LEU A 181 8.25 -15.74 14.70
N ARG A 182 9.48 -16.29 14.83
CA ARG A 182 10.69 -15.50 15.11
C ARG A 182 10.99 -14.49 14.01
N THR A 183 10.93 -14.88 12.74
CA THR A 183 11.12 -13.94 11.61
C THR A 183 10.07 -12.83 11.56
N ILE A 184 8.86 -13.10 12.08
CA ILE A 184 7.81 -12.08 12.22
C ILE A 184 8.05 -11.16 13.42
N GLY A 185 8.56 -11.70 14.53
CA GLY A 185 8.79 -10.98 15.79
C GLY A 185 7.89 -11.45 16.95
N PHE A 186 7.34 -12.66 16.86
CA PHE A 186 6.53 -13.27 17.92
C PHE A 186 7.25 -14.38 18.67
N GLU A 187 6.87 -14.55 19.93
CA GLU A 187 7.29 -15.65 20.81
C GLU A 187 6.06 -16.37 21.38
N ILE A 188 6.18 -17.68 21.59
CA ILE A 188 5.14 -18.46 22.28
C ILE A 188 5.33 -18.35 23.79
N ILE A 189 4.24 -18.00 24.46
CA ILE A 189 4.11 -18.07 25.92
C ILE A 189 3.17 -19.22 26.26
N SER A 190 3.52 -19.95 27.32
CA SER A 190 2.61 -20.94 27.91
C SER A 190 2.02 -20.39 29.21
N GLU A 191 0.71 -20.21 29.23
CA GLU A 191 -0.02 -19.90 30.46
C GLU A 191 -0.76 -21.14 30.97
N LYS A 192 -0.76 -21.34 32.28
CA LYS A 192 -1.58 -22.39 32.91
C LYS A 192 -2.90 -21.78 33.37
N THR A 193 -3.99 -22.13 32.71
CA THR A 193 -5.33 -21.68 33.10
C THR A 193 -6.20 -22.91 33.34
N ARG A 194 -6.74 -23.05 34.57
CA ARG A 194 -7.63 -24.17 34.97
C ARG A 194 -7.06 -25.58 34.65
N GLY A 195 -5.77 -25.79 34.88
CA GLY A 195 -5.11 -27.09 34.70
C GLY A 195 -4.75 -27.46 33.26
N LYS A 196 -5.19 -26.70 32.25
CA LYS A 196 -4.74 -26.83 30.85
C LYS A 196 -3.63 -25.83 30.56
N ARG A 197 -2.62 -26.26 29.79
CA ARG A 197 -1.60 -25.35 29.22
C ARG A 197 -2.20 -24.73 27.97
N LEU A 198 -2.36 -23.41 27.97
CA LEU A 198 -2.77 -22.64 26.80
C LEU A 198 -1.51 -21.97 26.24
N PHE A 199 -1.29 -22.11 24.94
CA PHE A 199 -0.25 -21.38 24.24
C PHE A 199 -0.83 -20.09 23.68
N SER A 200 -0.07 -19.00 23.74
CA SER A 200 -0.43 -17.73 23.12
C SER A 200 0.83 -17.04 22.61
N LEU A 201 0.65 -16.14 21.66
CA LEU A 201 1.74 -15.33 21.13
C LEU A 201 1.90 -14.05 21.94
N LYS A 202 3.13 -13.60 22.05
CA LYS A 202 3.48 -12.24 22.47
C LYS A 202 4.53 -11.70 21.51
N GLU A 203 4.57 -10.38 21.35
CA GLU A 203 5.71 -9.74 20.70
C GLU A 203 6.97 -9.99 21.54
N SER A 204 8.07 -10.35 20.89
CA SER A 204 9.35 -10.57 21.57
C SER A 204 9.81 -9.27 22.24
N GLU A 205 10.31 -9.37 23.47
CA GLU A 205 10.85 -8.19 24.20
C GLU A 205 12.22 -7.77 23.63
N ASN A 206 12.96 -8.71 23.02
CA ASN A 206 14.25 -8.50 22.39
C ASN A 206 14.14 -8.64 20.86
N MET A 207 13.21 -7.89 20.23
CA MET A 207 13.04 -7.96 18.78
C MET A 207 14.32 -7.55 18.05
N ASP A 208 14.79 -8.41 17.15
CA ASP A 208 15.74 -8.01 16.12
C ASP A 208 15.10 -6.90 15.26
N GLU A 209 15.92 -5.94 14.84
CA GLU A 209 15.54 -4.82 13.97
C GLU A 209 15.04 -5.33 12.60
N ASN A 210 15.45 -6.53 12.20
CA ASN A 210 15.06 -7.16 10.94
C ASN A 210 13.76 -7.98 11.00
N THR A 211 13.11 -8.10 12.17
CA THR A 211 11.80 -8.77 12.24
C THR A 211 10.74 -7.99 11.47
N LEU A 212 9.71 -8.69 10.96
CA LEU A 212 8.63 -8.06 10.20
C LEU A 212 7.97 -6.92 10.97
N ILE A 213 7.68 -7.13 12.26
CA ILE A 213 7.05 -6.11 13.11
C ILE A 213 7.97 -4.90 13.27
N SER A 214 9.26 -5.11 13.58
CA SER A 214 10.24 -4.01 13.66
C SER A 214 10.32 -3.22 12.35
N LEU A 215 10.41 -3.90 11.21
CA LEU A 215 10.48 -3.26 9.89
C LEU A 215 9.19 -2.48 9.55
N LEU A 216 8.01 -3.02 9.87
CA LEU A 216 6.73 -2.30 9.72
C LEU A 216 6.72 -1.04 10.59
N ARG A 217 7.23 -1.13 11.83
CA ARG A 217 7.29 0.01 12.74
C ARG A 217 8.28 1.07 12.29
N ILE A 218 9.44 0.67 11.77
CA ILE A 218 10.42 1.59 11.17
C ILE A 218 9.82 2.27 9.94
N TRP A 219 9.17 1.51 9.06
CA TRP A 219 8.56 2.02 7.85
C TRP A 219 7.49 3.08 8.15
N TYR A 220 6.56 2.83 9.06
CA TYR A 220 5.55 3.86 9.36
C TYR A 220 6.14 5.05 10.14
N LYS A 221 7.15 4.85 11.01
CA LYS A 221 7.83 5.97 11.68
C LYS A 221 8.53 6.88 10.68
N ILE A 222 9.00 6.33 9.56
CA ILE A 222 9.51 7.14 8.46
C ILE A 222 8.35 7.93 7.86
N TRP A 223 7.22 7.29 7.52
CA TRP A 223 6.02 7.99 7.03
C TRP A 223 5.58 9.16 7.91
N GLN A 224 5.71 9.06 9.23
CA GLN A 224 5.36 10.15 10.14
C GLN A 224 6.26 11.39 10.02
N LYS A 225 7.38 11.27 9.31
CA LYS A 225 8.31 12.36 8.98
C LYS A 225 8.07 12.93 7.58
N ASP A 226 7.03 12.48 6.87
CA ASP A 226 6.67 13.02 5.56
C ASP A 226 6.33 14.52 5.72
N PRO A 227 7.05 15.43 5.02
CA PRO A 227 6.85 16.86 5.17
C PRO A 227 5.50 17.36 4.64
N ASP A 228 4.83 16.58 3.77
CA ASP A 228 3.51 16.93 3.25
C ASP A 228 2.36 16.28 4.07
N LEU A 229 2.65 15.44 5.07
CA LEU A 229 1.65 14.73 5.87
C LEU A 229 1.08 15.61 7.00
N ILE A 230 -0.24 15.57 7.16
CA ILE A 230 -0.95 16.32 8.21
C ILE A 230 -0.97 15.56 9.55
N GLU A 231 -1.22 16.27 10.64
CA GLU A 231 -1.22 15.70 11.99
C GLU A 231 -2.30 14.63 12.20
N GLU A 232 -3.49 14.80 11.62
CA GLU A 232 -4.57 13.82 11.74
C GLU A 232 -4.18 12.48 11.09
N ASP A 233 -3.51 12.53 9.93
CA ASP A 233 -3.08 11.33 9.23
C ASP A 233 -1.99 10.57 9.98
N ASN A 234 -1.14 11.27 10.74
CA ASN A 234 -0.11 10.65 11.56
C ASN A 234 -0.69 9.67 12.58
N GLU A 235 -1.77 10.06 13.26
CA GLU A 235 -2.44 9.19 14.22
C GLU A 235 -3.23 8.08 13.53
N VAL A 236 -3.91 8.38 12.42
CA VAL A 236 -4.66 7.38 11.64
C VAL A 236 -3.73 6.27 11.14
N LEU A 237 -2.59 6.62 10.53
CA LEU A 237 -1.62 5.65 10.02
C LEU A 237 -1.11 4.72 11.13
N LYS A 238 -0.71 5.30 12.26
CA LYS A 238 -0.23 4.54 13.43
C LYS A 238 -1.28 3.55 13.93
N VAL A 239 -2.52 4.01 14.13
CA VAL A 239 -3.62 3.18 14.61
C VAL A 239 -3.95 2.07 13.61
N GLU A 240 -3.99 2.36 12.32
CA GLU A 240 -4.27 1.37 11.28
C GLU A 240 -3.20 0.27 11.23
N LEU A 241 -1.91 0.64 11.31
CA LEU A 241 -0.79 -0.29 11.27
C LEU A 241 -0.73 -1.18 12.52
N GLU A 242 -0.84 -0.60 13.72
CA GLU A 242 -0.86 -1.40 14.96
C GLU A 242 -2.09 -2.31 15.01
N ARG A 243 -3.24 -1.87 14.48
CA ARG A 243 -4.42 -2.72 14.33
C ARG A 243 -4.17 -3.88 13.35
N LYS A 244 -3.45 -3.66 12.24
CA LYS A 244 -3.04 -4.74 11.32
C LYS A 244 -2.11 -5.74 12.02
N ILE A 245 -1.15 -5.28 12.81
CA ILE A 245 -0.24 -6.14 13.60
C ILE A 245 -1.04 -6.96 14.63
N ALA A 246 -2.00 -6.35 15.34
CA ALA A 246 -2.87 -7.04 16.28
C ALA A 246 -3.72 -8.13 15.60
N PHE A 247 -4.26 -7.87 14.40
CA PHE A 247 -4.98 -8.88 13.62
C PHE A 247 -4.07 -10.01 13.13
N LEU A 248 -2.84 -9.68 12.72
CA LEU A 248 -1.83 -10.68 12.33
C LEU A 248 -1.55 -11.61 13.51
N LYS A 249 -1.31 -11.05 14.70
CA LYS A 249 -1.14 -11.81 15.94
C LYS A 249 -2.31 -12.75 16.19
N MET A 250 -3.55 -12.23 16.16
CA MET A 250 -4.75 -13.02 16.41
C MET A 250 -4.91 -14.21 15.45
N ARG A 251 -4.57 -14.02 14.16
CA ARG A 251 -4.66 -15.09 13.16
C ARG A 251 -3.52 -16.11 13.30
N MET A 252 -2.31 -15.65 13.60
CA MET A 252 -1.17 -16.52 13.90
C MET A 252 -1.42 -17.34 15.18
N ASP A 253 -2.04 -16.73 16.20
CA ASP A 253 -2.48 -17.41 17.43
C ASP A 253 -3.49 -18.51 17.10
N LYS A 254 -4.48 -18.20 16.25
CA LYS A 254 -5.49 -19.19 15.83
C LYS A 254 -4.84 -20.37 15.11
N PHE A 255 -3.90 -20.12 14.19
CA PHE A 255 -3.20 -21.18 13.48
C PHE A 255 -2.32 -22.02 14.42
N LEU A 256 -1.64 -21.40 15.38
CA LEU A 256 -0.90 -22.10 16.44
C LEU A 256 -1.81 -23.08 17.19
N GLN A 257 -3.02 -22.67 17.57
CA GLN A 257 -3.96 -23.55 18.26
C GLN A 257 -4.39 -24.73 17.38
N GLN A 258 -4.52 -24.54 16.06
CA GLN A 258 -4.83 -25.65 15.15
C GLN A 258 -3.67 -26.64 15.10
N ILE A 259 -2.43 -26.16 14.97
CA ILE A 259 -1.23 -27.01 14.97
C ILE A 259 -1.11 -27.80 16.28
N VAL A 260 -1.27 -27.14 17.44
CA VAL A 260 -1.13 -27.80 18.75
C VAL A 260 -2.17 -28.90 18.97
N ASN A 261 -3.38 -28.72 18.44
CA ASN A 261 -4.49 -29.66 18.64
C ASN A 261 -4.65 -30.67 17.48
N ALA A 262 -3.78 -30.63 16.47
CA ALA A 262 -3.93 -31.39 15.23
C ALA A 262 -4.00 -32.91 15.41
N ASN A 263 -3.34 -33.46 16.43
CA ASN A 263 -3.36 -34.90 16.73
C ASN A 263 -4.43 -35.33 17.74
N ASN A 264 -5.10 -34.40 18.41
CA ASN A 264 -6.06 -34.69 19.49
C ASN A 264 -7.52 -34.40 19.11
N SER A 265 -7.73 -33.63 18.04
CA SER A 265 -9.05 -33.20 17.58
C SER A 265 -9.30 -33.67 16.16
N PHE A 266 -10.49 -34.22 15.89
CA PHE A 266 -10.98 -34.38 14.53
C PHE A 266 -11.26 -32.98 13.97
N LEU A 267 -10.31 -32.43 13.21
CA LEU A 267 -10.46 -31.14 12.56
C LEU A 267 -11.45 -31.29 11.39
N GLU A 268 -12.42 -30.38 11.27
CA GLU A 268 -13.36 -30.35 10.14
C GLU A 268 -12.68 -29.90 8.83
N THR A 269 -11.61 -29.12 8.94
CA THR A 269 -10.81 -28.60 7.82
C THR A 269 -9.36 -29.05 8.00
N LYS A 270 -8.66 -29.31 6.90
CA LYS A 270 -7.25 -29.72 6.94
C LYS A 270 -6.35 -28.61 7.45
N LEU A 271 -5.20 -28.99 8.00
CA LEU A 271 -4.26 -28.04 8.58
C LEU A 271 -3.57 -27.18 7.49
N ASP A 272 -3.32 -27.75 6.31
CA ASP A 272 -2.77 -27.02 5.16
C ASP A 272 -3.70 -25.90 4.68
N ASP A 273 -5.01 -26.17 4.59
CA ASP A 273 -6.04 -25.17 4.24
C ASP A 273 -6.02 -23.94 5.17
N TYR A 274 -5.85 -24.15 6.48
CA TYR A 274 -5.71 -23.03 7.44
C TYR A 274 -4.44 -22.22 7.20
N GLY A 275 -3.33 -22.89 6.84
CA GLY A 275 -2.08 -22.24 6.46
C GLY A 275 -2.23 -21.40 5.20
N GLU A 276 -2.93 -21.91 4.18
CA GLU A 276 -3.24 -21.20 2.94
C GLU A 276 -4.13 -19.98 3.19
N GLU A 277 -5.19 -20.11 4.00
CA GLU A 277 -6.08 -18.99 4.34
C GLU A 277 -5.31 -17.89 5.08
N LEU A 278 -4.45 -18.27 6.03
CA LEU A 278 -3.60 -17.36 6.78
C LEU A 278 -2.64 -16.61 5.84
N TRP A 279 -1.94 -17.32 4.96
CA TRP A 279 -1.01 -16.72 4.02
C TRP A 279 -1.73 -15.79 3.05
N LYS A 280 -2.85 -16.22 2.45
CA LYS A 280 -3.65 -15.40 1.53
C LYS A 280 -4.11 -14.11 2.19
N TRP A 281 -4.59 -14.19 3.44
CA TRP A 281 -4.94 -13.00 4.21
C TRP A 281 -3.74 -12.09 4.45
N MET A 282 -2.58 -12.65 4.78
CA MET A 282 -1.36 -11.86 5.00
C MET A 282 -0.91 -11.16 3.72
N GLU A 283 -0.91 -11.87 2.60
CA GLU A 283 -0.59 -11.34 1.26
C GLU A 283 -1.51 -10.18 0.90
N ASP A 284 -2.83 -10.33 1.04
CA ASP A 284 -3.80 -9.27 0.73
C ASP A 284 -3.65 -8.02 1.62
N ARG A 285 -3.18 -8.17 2.87
CA ARG A 285 -3.18 -7.08 3.86
C ARG A 285 -1.85 -6.32 3.97
N PHE A 286 -0.75 -6.99 3.66
CA PHE A 286 0.61 -6.44 3.73
C PHE A 286 1.27 -6.26 2.35
N GLN A 287 0.56 -6.54 1.25
CA GLN A 287 1.01 -6.16 -0.08
C GLN A 287 1.25 -4.65 -0.16
N ILE A 288 2.51 -4.25 -0.39
CA ILE A 288 2.94 -2.85 -0.42
C ILE A 288 2.45 -2.20 -1.73
N TYR A 289 2.76 -2.82 -2.88
CA TYR A 289 2.19 -2.48 -4.19
C TYR A 289 2.49 -3.62 -5.19
N ALA A 290 1.73 -3.68 -6.27
CA ALA A 290 1.84 -4.75 -7.26
C ALA A 290 2.76 -4.37 -8.44
N THR A 291 3.37 -5.37 -9.08
CA THR A 291 4.25 -5.20 -10.25
C THR A 291 3.56 -4.55 -11.45
N TRP A 292 2.23 -4.51 -11.52
CA TRP A 292 1.51 -3.83 -12.60
C TRP A 292 1.30 -2.33 -12.35
N GLN A 293 1.64 -1.81 -11.16
CA GLN A 293 1.46 -0.41 -10.74
C GLN A 293 2.61 0.51 -11.20
N HIS A 294 3.40 0.10 -12.20
CA HIS A 294 4.39 0.96 -12.84
C HIS A 294 3.74 2.05 -13.70
N PRO A 295 4.40 3.21 -13.87
CA PRO A 295 3.90 4.26 -14.75
C PRO A 295 3.83 3.76 -16.20
N LYS A 296 2.78 4.18 -16.91
CA LYS A 296 2.53 3.85 -18.31
C LYS A 296 2.31 5.14 -19.09
N ILE A 297 3.06 5.31 -20.17
CA ILE A 297 2.98 6.50 -21.02
C ILE A 297 2.53 6.03 -22.40
N TRP A 298 1.38 6.53 -22.86
CA TRP A 298 0.80 6.17 -24.14
C TRP A 298 0.63 7.40 -25.02
N MET A 299 0.89 7.25 -26.32
CA MET A 299 0.46 8.24 -27.31
C MET A 299 -1.04 8.08 -27.53
N ASN A 300 -1.82 9.12 -27.23
CA ASN A 300 -3.27 9.07 -27.40
C ASN A 300 -3.70 9.62 -28.75
N ASN A 301 -3.32 10.87 -29.05
CA ASN A 301 -3.79 11.59 -30.23
C ASN A 301 -2.64 12.36 -30.89
N VAL A 302 -2.69 12.46 -32.22
CA VAL A 302 -1.84 13.37 -32.99
C VAL A 302 -2.77 14.36 -33.67
N THR A 303 -2.68 15.63 -33.27
CA THR A 303 -3.48 16.71 -33.84
C THR A 303 -2.60 17.50 -34.79
N ILE A 304 -2.99 17.61 -36.07
CA ILE A 304 -2.26 18.41 -37.05
C ILE A 304 -3.02 19.71 -37.26
N GLY A 305 -2.40 20.84 -36.91
CA GLY A 305 -2.95 22.16 -37.15
C GLY A 305 -2.99 22.51 -38.64
N ARG A 306 -3.87 23.44 -39.03
CA ARG A 306 -3.96 23.93 -40.42
C ARG A 306 -2.66 24.56 -40.94
N SER A 307 -1.78 24.97 -40.03
CA SER A 307 -0.46 25.56 -40.27
C SER A 307 0.65 24.52 -40.53
N GLY A 308 0.36 23.22 -40.45
CA GLY A 308 1.36 22.15 -40.54
C GLY A 308 2.08 21.83 -39.21
N GLU A 309 1.87 22.64 -38.16
CA GLU A 309 2.35 22.35 -36.81
C GLU A 309 1.45 21.29 -36.16
N GLY A 310 2.02 20.12 -35.88
CA GLY A 310 1.35 19.05 -35.15
C GLY A 310 1.60 19.12 -33.65
N THR A 311 0.67 18.62 -32.85
CA THR A 311 0.86 18.28 -31.44
C THR A 311 0.61 16.79 -31.24
N ILE A 312 1.40 16.17 -30.36
CA ILE A 312 1.22 14.78 -29.95
C ILE A 312 0.82 14.81 -28.48
N ASP A 313 -0.33 14.23 -28.15
CA ASP A 313 -0.82 14.13 -26.78
C ASP A 313 -0.33 12.82 -26.15
N LEU A 314 0.53 12.94 -25.14
CA LEU A 314 0.99 11.82 -24.33
C LEU A 314 0.09 11.69 -23.08
N ALA A 315 -0.57 10.55 -22.94
CA ALA A 315 -1.25 10.18 -21.71
C ALA A 315 -0.29 9.50 -20.75
N VAL A 316 0.01 10.19 -19.65
CA VAL A 316 0.87 9.73 -18.57
C VAL A 316 -0.02 9.17 -17.47
N LYS A 317 0.06 7.85 -17.28
CA LYS A 317 -0.68 7.13 -16.24
C LYS A 317 0.28 6.69 -15.16
N PHE A 318 -0.05 6.98 -13.90
CA PHE A 318 0.77 6.58 -12.78
C PHE A 318 -0.07 6.36 -11.54
N PHE A 319 0.43 5.49 -10.66
CA PHE A 319 -0.18 5.24 -9.37
C PHE A 319 0.40 6.19 -8.35
N ILE A 320 -0.47 6.67 -7.49
CA ILE A 320 -0.12 7.32 -6.25
C ILE A 320 -0.31 6.30 -5.14
N ASP A 321 0.42 6.50 -4.06
CA ASP A 321 0.18 5.82 -2.79
C ASP A 321 -1.22 6.18 -2.21
N ASN A 322 -1.36 6.17 -0.90
CA ASN A 322 -2.65 6.24 -0.22
C ASN A 322 -3.42 7.55 -0.53
N VAL A 323 -4.49 7.44 -1.33
CA VAL A 323 -5.34 8.57 -1.75
C VAL A 323 -6.13 9.21 -0.61
N LYS A 324 -6.22 8.54 0.55
CA LYS A 324 -6.97 9.07 1.72
C LYS A 324 -6.22 10.18 2.44
N LEU A 325 -4.89 10.23 2.28
CA LEU A 325 -4.03 11.17 3.00
C LEU A 325 -4.21 12.61 2.50
N GLU A 326 -3.78 13.54 3.34
CA GLU A 326 -3.82 14.99 3.16
C GLU A 326 -5.25 15.46 2.90
N GLN A 327 -6.20 14.98 3.71
CA GLN A 327 -7.64 15.23 3.51
C GLN A 327 -8.11 14.84 2.10
N CYS A 328 -7.56 13.74 1.56
CA CYS A 328 -7.77 13.26 0.20
C CYS A 328 -7.27 14.20 -0.92
N GLN A 329 -6.40 15.17 -0.60
CA GLN A 329 -5.80 16.10 -1.57
C GLN A 329 -4.42 15.64 -2.06
N ARG A 330 -3.82 14.60 -1.45
CA ARG A 330 -2.50 14.07 -1.83
C ARG A 330 -2.39 13.80 -3.32
N GLY A 331 -3.43 13.20 -3.90
CA GLY A 331 -3.49 12.92 -5.34
C GLY A 331 -3.43 14.18 -6.21
N ASN A 332 -4.10 15.27 -5.80
CA ASN A 332 -4.09 16.54 -6.50
C ASN A 332 -2.71 17.23 -6.43
N ARG A 333 -2.07 17.18 -5.25
CA ARG A 333 -0.72 17.72 -5.04
C ARG A 333 0.29 17.03 -5.94
N ILE A 334 0.37 15.70 -5.87
CA ILE A 334 1.33 14.91 -6.64
C ILE A 334 1.08 15.06 -8.14
N ARG A 335 -0.19 15.05 -8.58
CA ARG A 335 -0.53 15.29 -9.99
C ARG A 335 0.02 16.63 -10.47
N SER A 336 -0.11 17.68 -9.66
CA SER A 336 0.39 19.01 -9.99
C SER A 336 1.92 19.08 -9.99
N GLU A 337 2.58 18.43 -9.01
CA GLU A 337 4.04 18.34 -8.90
C GLU A 337 4.64 17.61 -10.10
N VAL A 338 4.12 16.42 -10.41
CA VAL A 338 4.53 15.62 -11.57
C VAL A 338 4.30 16.39 -12.87
N HIS A 339 3.13 17.01 -13.05
CA HIS A 339 2.84 17.78 -14.26
C HIS A 339 3.81 18.95 -14.45
N GLY A 340 4.02 19.74 -13.38
CA GLY A 340 4.94 20.89 -13.42
C GLY A 340 6.38 20.47 -13.74
N GLU A 341 6.85 19.37 -13.16
CA GLU A 341 8.19 18.86 -13.38
C GLU A 341 8.37 18.27 -14.78
N ILE A 342 7.36 17.57 -15.32
CA ILE A 342 7.34 17.12 -16.71
C ILE A 342 7.49 18.33 -17.65
N VAL A 343 6.65 19.36 -17.48
CA VAL A 343 6.70 20.58 -18.31
C VAL A 343 8.07 21.24 -18.21
N ARG A 344 8.64 21.32 -17.00
CA ARG A 344 9.97 21.91 -16.77
C ARG A 344 11.07 21.14 -17.52
N ARG A 345 11.14 19.82 -17.37
CA ARG A 345 12.19 18.99 -17.99
C ARG A 345 12.06 18.89 -19.49
N LEU A 346 10.84 18.75 -20.01
CA LEU A 346 10.59 18.81 -21.45
C LEU A 346 11.00 20.17 -22.01
N ARG A 347 10.73 21.27 -21.28
CA ARG A 347 11.20 22.59 -21.72
C ARG A 347 12.72 22.67 -21.80
N GLN A 348 13.42 22.13 -20.80
CA GLN A 348 14.88 22.09 -20.79
C GLN A 348 15.45 21.27 -21.95
N ALA A 349 14.82 20.15 -22.29
CA ALA A 349 15.29 19.27 -23.36
C ALA A 349 15.07 19.84 -24.77
N TYR A 350 14.00 20.62 -24.98
CA TYR A 350 13.56 21.02 -26.32
C TYR A 350 13.61 22.54 -26.62
N PHE A 351 13.64 23.43 -25.62
CA PHE A 351 13.72 24.89 -25.86
C PHE A 351 15.13 25.48 -25.69
N TYR A 352 16.07 24.76 -25.06
CA TYR A 352 17.46 25.21 -24.90
C TYR A 352 18.43 24.54 -25.89
N ARG A 353 17.92 24.07 -27.04
CA ARG A 353 18.72 23.56 -28.15
C ARG A 353 18.76 24.56 -29.29
#